data_AF-A0A661T9J6-F1
#
_entry.id   AF-A0A661T9J6-F1
#
_cell.length_a   1.000
_cell.length_b   1.000
_cell.length_c   1.000
_cell.angle_alpha   90.00
_cell.angle_beta   90.00
_cell.angle_gamma   90.00
#
_symmetry.space_group_name_H-M   'P 1'
#
loop_
_entity.id
_entity.type
_entity.pdbx_description
1 polymer ?
#
loop_
_entity_poly.entity_id
_entity_poly.type
_entity_poly.pdbx_seq_one_letter_code
_entity_poly.pdbx_strand_id
1 'polypeptide(L)' 'SGGSNGKMLKKIQNISRQMLHARDLGSNHPASGQWMHFKAPVAQDMAQVLAALRLQEKDRPS' A
#
# COMPACT_ATOMS: atom_id res chain seq x y z
N SER A 1 8.88 25.89 -9.37
CA SER A 1 7.85 24.83 -9.29
C SER A 1 8.42 23.67 -8.49
N GLY A 2 7.97 23.42 -7.24
CA GLY A 2 8.61 22.45 -6.32
C GLY A 2 7.68 21.79 -5.30
N GLY A 3 6.36 21.92 -5.48
CA GLY A 3 5.36 21.53 -4.47
C GLY A 3 5.06 20.03 -4.38
N SER A 4 5.02 19.31 -5.50
CA SER A 4 4.60 17.89 -5.55
C SER A 4 5.68 16.94 -4.99
N ASN A 5 6.94 17.12 -5.40
CA ASN A 5 8.05 16.25 -4.96
C ASN A 5 8.33 16.35 -3.46
N GLY A 6 8.27 17.55 -2.87
CA GLY A 6 8.46 17.71 -1.43
C GLY A 6 7.40 17.01 -0.58
N LYS A 7 6.14 17.00 -1.05
CA LYS A 7 5.04 16.28 -0.38
C LYS A 7 5.20 14.76 -0.47
N MET A 8 5.66 14.25 -1.61
CA MET A 8 5.97 12.82 -1.78
C MET A 8 7.11 12.38 -0.86
N LEU A 9 8.23 13.10 -0.87
CA LEU A 9 9.42 12.77 -0.07
C LEU A 9 9.11 12.76 1.43
N LYS A 10 8.28 13.68 1.93
CA LYS A 10 7.83 13.66 3.33
C LYS A 10 7.03 12.39 3.66
N LYS A 11 6.13 11.95 2.77
CA LYS A 11 5.35 10.73 2.98
C LYS A 11 6.22 9.47 3.02
N ILE A 12 7.27 9.42 2.19
CA ILE A 12 8.22 8.30 2.19
C ILE A 12 9.09 8.30 3.46
N GLN A 13 9.58 9.46 3.88
CA GLN A 13 10.40 9.58 5.11
C GLN A 13 9.64 9.21 6.38
N ASN A 14 8.32 9.34 6.39
CA ASN A 14 7.48 8.99 7.54
C ASN A 14 7.13 7.50 7.64
N ILE A 15 7.65 6.65 6.73
CA ILE A 15 7.41 5.21 6.77
C ILE A 15 8.25 4.59 7.89
N SER A 16 7.58 4.09 8.92
CA SER A 16 8.23 3.49 10.11
C SER A 16 8.33 1.96 10.07
N ARG A 17 7.80 1.31 9.02
CA ARG A 17 7.75 -0.15 8.87
C ARG A 17 7.86 -0.55 7.41
N GLN A 18 8.11 -1.84 7.15
CA GLN A 18 8.08 -2.35 5.78
C GLN A 18 6.72 -2.10 5.11
N MET A 19 6.76 -1.66 3.85
CA MET A 19 5.58 -1.50 2.98
C MET A 19 5.15 -2.85 2.38
N LEU A 20 5.13 -3.88 3.22
CA LEU A 20 4.72 -5.24 2.90
C LEU A 20 3.38 -5.55 3.60
N HIS A 21 2.38 -5.98 2.83
CA HIS A 21 1.03 -6.25 3.33
C HIS A 21 0.47 -7.53 2.72
N ALA A 22 0.19 -8.51 3.58
CA ALA A 22 -0.54 -9.72 3.20
C ALA A 22 -2.01 -9.36 2.98
N ARG A 23 -2.36 -9.08 1.72
CA ARG A 23 -3.72 -8.69 1.31
C ARG A 23 -4.70 -9.86 1.31
N ASP A 24 -4.23 -11.02 0.87
CA ASP A 24 -5.03 -12.22 0.64
C ASP A 24 -4.44 -13.34 1.49
N LEU A 25 -5.29 -14.05 2.23
CA LEU A 25 -4.91 -15.21 3.06
C LEU A 25 -5.88 -16.35 2.80
N GLY A 26 -5.38 -17.47 2.29
CA GLY A 26 -6.18 -18.67 2.03
C GLY A 26 -5.61 -19.90 2.71
N SER A 27 -6.47 -20.69 3.35
CA SER A 27 -6.11 -21.98 3.96
C SER A 27 -7.34 -22.87 4.16
N ASN A 28 -7.10 -24.17 4.40
CA ASN A 28 -8.15 -25.10 4.80
C ASN A 28 -8.49 -24.89 6.29
N HIS A 29 -9.78 -24.81 6.61
CA HIS A 29 -10.26 -24.70 7.98
C HIS A 29 -9.83 -25.94 8.80
N PRO A 30 -9.21 -25.76 9.97
CA PRO A 30 -8.56 -26.86 10.68
C PRO A 30 -9.52 -27.95 11.16
N ALA A 31 -10.80 -27.62 11.42
CA ALA A 31 -11.77 -28.61 11.89
C ALA A 31 -12.61 -29.24 10.76
N SER A 32 -12.87 -28.51 9.67
CA SER A 32 -13.80 -28.95 8.61
C SER A 32 -13.13 -29.25 7.27
N GLY A 33 -11.85 -28.90 7.12
CA GLY A 33 -11.10 -29.07 5.88
C GLY A 33 -11.53 -28.14 4.73
N GLN A 34 -12.60 -27.35 4.92
CA GLN A 34 -13.13 -26.48 3.87
C GLN A 34 -12.13 -25.37 3.54
N TRP A 35 -11.95 -25.08 2.26
CA TRP A 35 -11.13 -23.96 1.82
C TRP A 35 -11.77 -22.64 2.27
N MET A 36 -11.00 -21.79 2.94
CA MET A 36 -11.42 -20.45 3.35
C MET A 36 -10.46 -19.42 2.77
N HIS A 37 -10.98 -18.24 2.46
CA HIS A 37 -10.22 -17.13 1.91
C HIS A 37 -10.63 -15.83 2.59
N PHE A 38 -9.64 -15.07 3.04
CA PHE A 38 -9.79 -13.79 3.70
C PHE A 38 -9.08 -12.72 2.88
N LYS A 39 -9.69 -11.54 2.80
CA LYS A 39 -9.09 -10.35 2.18
C LYS A 39 -9.07 -9.20 3.17
N ALA A 40 -7.90 -8.58 3.32
CA ALA A 40 -7.75 -7.33 4.04
C ALA A 40 -7.75 -6.14 3.07
N PRO A 41 -8.37 -5.00 3.43
CA PRO A 41 -8.18 -3.77 2.68
C PRO A 41 -6.72 -3.31 2.79
N VAL A 42 -6.24 -2.59 1.78
CA VAL A 42 -4.91 -1.98 1.81
C VAL A 42 -4.80 -1.07 3.04
N ALA A 43 -3.73 -1.24 3.81
CA ALA A 43 -3.47 -0.41 4.98
C ALA A 43 -3.42 1.08 4.61
N GLN A 44 -3.97 1.93 5.48
CA GLN A 44 -4.20 3.35 5.20
C GLN A 44 -2.89 4.11 4.91
N ASP A 45 -1.83 3.81 5.65
CA ASP A 45 -0.49 4.36 5.44
C ASP A 45 0.04 4.02 4.03
N MET A 46 -0.13 2.78 3.59
CA MET A 46 0.24 2.34 2.25
C MET A 46 -0.58 3.02 1.16
N ALA A 47 -1.89 3.17 1.37
CA ALA A 47 -2.77 3.87 0.44
C ALA A 47 -2.32 5.34 0.24
N GLN A 48 -1.89 6.01 1.32
CA GLN A 48 -1.41 7.39 1.26
C GLN A 48 -0.09 7.55 0.50
N VAL A 49 0.83 6.59 0.63
CA VAL A 49 2.11 6.57 -0.10
C VAL A 49 1.85 6.27 -1.58
N LEU A 50 1.06 5.25 -1.90
CA LEU A 50 0.69 4.91 -3.28
C LEU A 50 0.02 6.07 -4.01
N ALA A 51 -0.87 6.80 -3.33
CA ALA A 51 -1.49 7.99 -3.90
C ALA A 51 -0.47 9.08 -4.24
N ALA A 52 0.55 9.28 -3.39
CA ALA A 52 1.59 10.27 -3.65
C ALA A 52 2.50 9.88 -4.83
N LEU A 53 2.86 8.60 -4.93
CA LEU A 53 3.66 8.08 -6.04
C LEU A 53 2.93 8.22 -7.38
N ARG A 54 1.64 7.85 -7.43
CA ARG A 54 0.81 8.00 -8.63
C ARG A 54 0.65 9.46 -9.08
N LEU A 55 0.59 10.40 -8.14
CA LEU A 55 0.56 11.82 -8.48
C LEU A 55 1.90 12.28 -9.07
N GLN A 56 3.03 11.84 -8.49
CA GLN A 56 4.36 12.17 -9.02
C GLN A 56 4.60 11.57 -10.41
N GLU A 57 4.13 10.35 -10.67
CA GLU A 57 4.21 9.73 -12.00
C GLU A 57 3.49 10.56 -13.06
N LYS A 58 2.27 11.03 -12.76
CA LYS A 58 1.50 11.91 -13.66
C LYS A 58 2.18 13.25 -13.95
N ASP A 59 2.92 13.77 -12.97
CA ASP A 59 3.65 15.04 -13.09
C ASP A 59 5.00 14.88 -13.85
N ARG A 60 5.41 13.66 -14.23
CA ARG A 60 6.65 13.43 -14.99
C ARG A 60 6.43 13.78 -16.48
N PRO A 61 7.23 14.68 -17.08
CA PRO A 61 7.15 14.94 -18.51
C PRO A 61 7.55 13.68 -19.30
N SER A 62 6.76 13.38 -20.35
CA SER A 62 6.94 12.24 -21.26
C SER A 62 8.32 12.18 -21.91
#